data_AF-A0A8T3MF01-F1
#
_entry.id   AF-A0A8T3MF01-F1
#
_cell.length_a   1.000
_cell.length_b   1.000
_cell.length_c   1.000
_cell.angle_alpha   90.00
_cell.angle_beta   90.00
_cell.angle_gamma   90.00
#
_symmetry.space_group_name_H-M   'P 1'
#
loop_
_entity.id
_entity.type
_entity.pdbx_description
1 polymer ?
#
loop_
_entity_poly.entity_id
_entity_poly.type
_entity_poly.pdbx_seq_one_letter_code
_entity_poly.pdbx_strand_id
1 'polypeptide(L)' 'MTDPMTTPGTMDMQEGDDFVCPNCGCEIRLRHHGDPQKMQHTQAFVCCCGTRMEKEQHTS' A
#
# COMPACT_ATOMS: atom_id res chain seq x y z
N MET A 1 0.74 2.02 34.65
CA MET A 1 -0.11 2.56 33.56
C MET A 1 0.75 2.40 32.32
N THR A 2 0.50 1.36 31.52
CA THR A 2 1.42 0.90 30.47
C THR A 2 0.95 1.46 29.14
N ASP A 3 1.79 2.30 28.51
CA ASP A 3 1.57 2.89 27.19
C ASP A 3 1.23 1.83 26.13
N PRO A 4 0.22 2.07 25.26
CA PRO A 4 -0.02 1.21 24.11
C PRO A 4 1.13 1.39 23.13
N MET A 5 1.78 0.27 22.80
CA MET A 5 2.79 0.19 21.75
C MET A 5 2.16 0.66 20.44
N THR A 6 2.54 1.85 19.96
CA THR A 6 2.31 2.27 18.59
C THR A 6 3.13 1.35 17.68
N THR A 7 2.50 0.29 17.19
CA THR A 7 3.06 -0.59 16.16
C THR A 7 3.41 0.27 14.95
N PRO A 8 4.68 0.33 14.51
CA PRO A 8 5.07 1.16 13.39
C PRO A 8 4.50 0.59 12.08
N GLY A 9 3.51 1.30 11.53
CA GLY A 9 3.25 1.34 10.10
C GLY A 9 2.64 0.09 9.47
N THR A 10 1.43 -0.30 9.91
CA THR A 10 0.49 -0.84 8.93
C THR A 10 0.19 0.31 7.97
N MET A 11 0.78 0.29 6.77
CA MET A 11 0.27 1.13 5.69
C MET A 11 -1.13 0.60 5.39
N ASP A 12 -2.14 1.22 6.01
CA ASP A 12 -3.55 0.94 5.72
C ASP A 12 -3.82 1.29 4.26
N MET A 13 -3.69 0.27 3.40
CA MET A 13 -4.02 0.32 1.98
C MET A 13 -5.55 0.37 1.84
N GLN A 14 -6.09 1.48 1.36
CA GLN A 14 -7.54 1.69 1.22
C GLN A 14 -7.99 1.44 -0.22
N GLU A 15 -9.25 1.02 -0.37
CA GLU A 15 -9.91 1.01 -1.68
C GLU A 15 -9.86 2.41 -2.30
N GLY A 16 -9.49 2.48 -3.58
CA GLY A 16 -9.23 3.73 -4.29
C GLY A 16 -7.80 4.23 -4.17
N ASP A 17 -6.93 3.62 -3.36
CA ASP A 17 -5.51 3.98 -3.37
C ASP A 17 -4.85 3.59 -4.69
N ASP A 18 -4.14 4.56 -5.26
CA ASP A 18 -3.28 4.39 -6.41
C ASP A 18 -1.84 4.16 -5.96
N PHE A 19 -1.16 3.21 -6.60
CA PHE A 19 0.26 2.97 -6.40
C PHE A 19 0.98 3.13 -7.73
N VAL A 20 2.09 3.85 -7.71
CA VAL A 20 2.89 4.15 -8.89
C VAL A 20 4.30 3.60 -8.72
N CYS A 21 4.83 3.05 -9.79
CA CYS A 21 6.23 2.66 -9.87
C CYS A 21 7.09 3.90 -10.17
N PRO A 22 8.02 4.31 -9.28
CA PRO A 22 8.85 5.50 -9.52
C PRO A 22 9.86 5.30 -10.65
N ASN A 23 10.14 4.06 -11.06
CA ASN A 23 11.10 3.75 -12.10
C ASN A 23 10.48 3.72 -13.51
N CYS A 24 9.24 3.24 -13.65
CA CYS A 24 8.61 3.02 -14.96
C CYS A 24 7.33 3.85 -15.18
N GLY A 25 6.77 4.45 -14.12
CA GLY A 25 5.49 5.15 -14.19
C GLY A 25 4.27 4.22 -14.33
N CYS A 26 4.42 2.91 -14.12
CA CYS A 26 3.27 2.00 -14.08
C CYS A 26 2.38 2.32 -12.88
N GLU A 27 1.07 2.35 -13.08
CA GLU A 27 0.05 2.63 -12.06
C GLU A 27 -0.81 1.39 -11.80
N ILE A 28 -1.14 1.15 -10.54
CA ILE A 28 -2.16 0.17 -10.14
C ILE A 28 -3.14 0.84 -9.17
N ARG A 29 -4.43 0.60 -9.37
CA ARG A 29 -5.51 1.09 -8.50
C ARG A 29 -6.10 -0.06 -7.70
N LEU A 30 -6.20 0.11 -6.38
CA LEU A 30 -6.95 -0.81 -5.54
C LEU A 30 -8.45 -0.62 -5.78
N ARG A 31 -9.09 -1.60 -6.44
CA ARG A 31 -10.54 -1.55 -6.74
C ARG A 31 -11.43 -2.20 -5.69
N HIS A 32 -10.96 -3.25 -5.02
CA HIS A 32 -11.72 -3.94 -3.99
C HIS A 32 -10.76 -4.47 -2.93
N HIS A 33 -11.18 -4.41 -1.66
CA HIS A 33 -10.56 -5.20 -0.62
C HIS A 33 -10.81 -6.69 -0.93
N GLY A 34 -9.73 -7.44 -1.13
CA GLY A 34 -9.77 -8.88 -0.93
C GLY A 34 -10.10 -9.18 0.53
N ASP A 35 -10.46 -10.42 0.84
CA ASP A 35 -10.85 -10.86 2.18
C ASP A 35 -9.96 -10.21 3.29
N PRO A 36 -10.53 -9.42 4.21
CA PRO A 36 -9.76 -8.64 5.18
C PRO A 36 -8.96 -9.52 6.14
N GLN A 37 -9.31 -10.81 6.31
CA GLN A 37 -8.48 -11.74 7.07
C GLN A 37 -7.21 -12.14 6.29
N LYS A 38 -7.23 -12.06 4.96
CA LYS A 38 -6.06 -12.34 4.09
C LYS A 38 -5.22 -11.10 3.82
N MET A 39 -5.78 -9.91 4.02
CA MET A 39 -5.10 -8.63 3.82
C MET A 39 -4.37 -8.10 5.06
N GLN A 40 -4.31 -8.86 6.17
CA GLN A 40 -3.51 -8.48 7.35
C GLN A 40 -1.99 -8.43 7.08
N HIS A 41 -1.56 -8.97 5.94
CA HIS A 41 -0.18 -9.00 5.48
C HIS A 41 -0.05 -8.49 4.04
N THR A 42 -0.71 -7.37 3.70
CA THR A 42 -0.52 -6.74 2.38
C THR A 42 0.95 -6.32 2.24
N GLN A 43 1.71 -7.19 1.58
CA GLN A 43 3.06 -6.89 1.14
C GLN A 43 2.98 -5.80 0.07
N ALA A 44 3.97 -4.91 0.04
CA ALA A 44 4.01 -3.85 -0.95
C ALA A 44 3.98 -4.42 -2.38
N PHE A 45 3.27 -3.75 -3.27
CA PHE A 45 3.25 -4.11 -4.68
C PHE A 45 4.64 -3.93 -5.31
N VAL A 46 5.00 -4.84 -6.21
CA VAL A 46 6.25 -4.79 -6.98
C VAL A 46 5.89 -4.68 -8.45
N CYS A 47 6.44 -3.67 -9.11
CA CYS A 47 6.27 -3.46 -10.54
C CYS A 47 6.96 -4.57 -11.33
N CYS A 48 6.57 -4.77 -12.59
CA CYS A 48 7.21 -5.74 -13.49
C CYS A 48 8.71 -5.49 -13.71
N CYS A 49 9.19 -4.26 -13.47
CA CYS A 49 10.62 -3.93 -13.51
C CYS A 49 11.40 -4.33 -12.24
N GLY A 50 10.71 -4.88 -11.23
CA GLY A 50 11.29 -5.27 -9.93
C GLY A 50 11.33 -4.15 -8.89
N THR A 51 10.95 -2.91 -9.25
CA THR A 51 10.89 -1.79 -8.30
C THR A 51 9.64 -1.88 -7.42
N ARG A 52 9.80 -1.66 -6.11
CA ARG A 52 8.69 -1.53 -5.17
C ARG A 52 7.84 -0.32 -5.55
N MET A 53 6.53 -0.52 -5.61
CA MET A 53 5.57 0.55 -5.92
C MET A 53 5.23 1.31 -4.64
N GLU A 54 4.96 2.60 -4.80
CA GLU A 54 4.69 3.54 -3.72
C GLU A 54 3.29 4.12 -3.87
N LYS A 55 2.62 4.39 -2.76
CA LYS A 55 1.29 5.02 -2.78
C LYS A 55 1.43 6.42 -3.40
N GLU A 56 0.61 6.71 -4.40
CA GLU A 56 0.56 8.03 -5.00
C GLU A 56 0.07 9.03 -3.95
N GLN A 57 0.94 9.94 -3.55
CA GLN A 57 0.57 11.02 -2.66
C GLN A 57 -0.03 12.14 -3.51
N HIS A 58 -1.35 12.17 -3.65
CA HIS A 58 -2.06 13.34 -4.13
C HIS A 58 -1.84 14.49 -3.13
N THR A 59 -0.76 15.25 -3.30
CA THR A 59 -0.61 16.54 -2.63
C THR A 59 -1.62 17.49 -3.25
N SER A 60 -2.73 17.72 -2.54
CA SER A 60 -3.72 18.76 -2.87
C SER A 60 -3.15 20.16 -2.69
#